data_AF-A0A0S8FBV6-F1
#
_entry.id   AF-A0A0S8FBV6-F1
#
_cell.length_a   1.000
_cell.length_b   1.000
_cell.length_c   1.000
_cell.angle_alpha   90.00
_cell.angle_beta   90.00
_cell.angle_gamma   90.00
#
_symmetry.space_group_name_H-M   'P 1'
#
loop_
_entity.id
_entity.type
_entity.pdbx_description
1 polymer ?
#
loop_
_entity_poly.entity_id
_entity_poly.type
_entity_poly.pdbx_seq_one_letter_code
_entity_poly.pdbx_strand_id
1 'polypeptide(L)'
;MLADGMRLGGQLKGTAQVAVGWLAANTAVVGFQEMATDPTYRGAVLAFTYPEVGNVGVTDAFSESPRVQAAALVVKVLSEYRSHYRAERDLEDLLREGGVPCLCGVDTRGVAVHLREAGEMAAAVAPADADPDDLLQRLASFGRPGVPPTDTVRLDGDGPQ
;
A
#
# COMPACT_ATOMS: atom_id res chain seq x y z
N MET A 1 1.06 -11.74 5.70
CA MET A 1 2.21 -12.66 5.83
C MET A 1 3.34 -12.15 4.95
N LEU A 2 4.57 -12.24 5.43
CA LEU A 2 5.78 -11.89 4.66
C LEU A 2 6.49 -13.16 4.17
N ALA A 3 7.32 -13.03 3.13
CA ALA A 3 8.02 -14.17 2.51
C ALA A 3 8.98 -14.91 3.46
N ASP A 4 9.43 -14.25 4.53
CA ASP A 4 10.25 -14.86 5.59
C ASP A 4 9.42 -15.57 6.68
N GLY A 5 8.09 -15.61 6.53
CA GLY A 5 7.17 -16.23 7.46
C GLY A 5 6.60 -15.30 8.53
N MET A 6 7.04 -14.03 8.61
CA MET A 6 6.49 -13.08 9.57
C MET A 6 4.99 -12.86 9.33
N ARG A 7 4.21 -12.88 10.42
CA ARG A 7 2.75 -12.69 10.40
C ARG A 7 2.36 -11.43 11.14
N LEU A 8 1.49 -10.67 10.51
CA LEU A 8 0.92 -9.44 11.02
C LEU A 8 -0.60 -9.61 11.02
N GLY A 9 -1.21 -9.41 12.19
CA GLY A 9 -2.66 -9.43 12.36
C GLY A 9 -3.26 -8.03 12.24
N GLY A 10 -4.52 -7.97 11.84
CA GLY A 10 -5.23 -6.71 11.65
C GLY A 10 -6.68 -6.92 11.22
N GLN A 11 -7.36 -5.83 10.90
CA GLN A 11 -8.69 -5.86 10.33
C GLN A 11 -8.62 -5.64 8.82
N LEU A 12 -9.29 -6.51 8.05
CA LEU A 12 -9.37 -6.37 6.61
C LEU A 12 -10.54 -5.45 6.23
N LYS A 13 -10.26 -4.46 5.38
CA LYS A 13 -11.22 -3.51 4.80
C LYS A 13 -11.08 -3.48 3.27
N GLY A 14 -12.05 -2.87 2.59
CA GLY A 14 -12.12 -2.91 1.12
C GLY A 14 -12.71 -4.22 0.63
N THR A 15 -11.86 -5.18 0.24
CA THR A 15 -12.27 -6.53 -0.19
C THR A 15 -11.65 -7.64 0.66
N ALA A 16 -12.23 -8.84 0.61
CA ALA A 16 -11.72 -10.05 1.25
C ALA A 16 -10.82 -10.89 0.32
N GLN A 17 -10.50 -10.40 -0.88
CA GLN A 17 -9.63 -11.13 -1.80
C GLN A 17 -8.19 -11.19 -1.30
N VAL A 18 -7.51 -12.30 -1.61
CA VAL A 18 -6.09 -12.46 -1.35
C VAL A 18 -5.30 -11.62 -2.36
N ALA A 19 -4.40 -10.79 -1.84
CA ALA A 19 -3.47 -10.00 -2.63
C ALA A 19 -2.03 -10.42 -2.31
N VAL A 20 -1.18 -10.48 -3.33
CA VAL A 20 0.25 -10.77 -3.22
C VAL A 20 1.02 -9.70 -4.00
N GLY A 21 2.08 -9.17 -3.40
CA GLY A 21 2.85 -8.09 -3.99
C GLY A 21 4.18 -7.86 -3.29
N TRP A 22 5.06 -7.08 -3.90
CA TRP A 22 6.28 -6.60 -3.22
C TRP A 22 5.91 -5.57 -2.18
N LEU A 23 6.43 -5.75 -0.97
CA LEU A 23 6.15 -4.86 0.14
C LEU A 23 6.98 -3.58 0.02
N ALA A 24 6.31 -2.45 -0.15
CA ALA A 24 6.92 -1.13 -0.20
C ALA A 24 6.47 -0.32 1.01
N ALA A 25 7.39 -0.06 1.95
CA ALA A 25 7.13 0.86 3.05
C ALA A 25 7.28 2.32 2.59
N ASN A 26 6.30 3.15 2.93
CA ASN A 26 6.28 4.56 2.57
C ASN A 26 6.14 5.46 3.83
N THR A 27 6.88 6.55 3.85
CA THR A 27 6.93 7.54 4.94
C THR A 27 6.16 8.82 4.65
N ALA A 28 5.52 8.91 3.49
CA ALA A 28 4.71 10.03 3.12
C ALA A 28 3.51 10.17 4.08
N VAL A 29 3.28 11.41 4.49
CA VAL A 29 2.17 11.80 5.37
C VAL A 29 0.89 12.08 4.57
N VAL A 30 1.06 12.46 3.30
CA VAL A 30 0.00 12.76 2.33
C VAL A 30 0.33 12.06 1.01
N GLY A 31 -0.58 12.10 0.04
CA GLY A 31 -0.33 11.52 -1.28
C GLY A 31 -0.66 10.02 -1.39
N PHE A 32 -1.43 9.47 -0.44
CA PHE A 32 -1.77 8.04 -0.44
C PHE A 32 -2.60 7.65 -1.66
N GLN A 33 -3.43 8.57 -2.19
CA GLN A 33 -4.28 8.30 -3.35
C GLN A 33 -3.43 8.26 -4.62
N GLU A 34 -2.58 9.26 -4.81
CA GLU A 34 -1.63 9.34 -5.92
C GLU A 34 -0.80 8.05 -5.97
N MET A 35 -0.18 7.65 -4.85
CA MET A 35 0.62 6.42 -4.77
C MET A 35 -0.20 5.15 -5.02
N ALA A 36 -1.41 5.05 -4.47
CA ALA A 36 -2.25 3.87 -4.67
C ALA A 36 -2.70 3.73 -6.13
N THR A 37 -2.82 4.84 -6.87
CA THR A 37 -3.29 4.88 -8.27
C THR A 37 -2.16 5.02 -9.29
N ASP A 38 -0.91 5.23 -8.87
CA ASP A 38 0.26 5.34 -9.75
C ASP A 38 0.63 3.97 -10.37
N PRO A 39 0.69 3.86 -11.72
CA PRO A 39 1.10 2.62 -12.42
C PRO A 39 2.44 2.03 -12.01
N THR A 40 3.36 2.81 -11.43
CA THR A 40 4.66 2.37 -10.91
C THR A 40 4.51 1.41 -9.73
N TYR A 41 3.44 1.55 -8.95
CA TYR A 41 3.12 0.66 -7.82
C TYR A 41 2.23 -0.53 -8.23
N ARG A 42 2.10 -0.81 -9.54
CA ARG A 42 1.27 -1.92 -10.03
C ARG A 42 1.67 -3.24 -9.36
N GLY A 43 0.73 -3.83 -8.64
CA GLY A 43 0.93 -5.11 -7.96
C GLY A 43 1.73 -5.03 -6.67
N ALA A 44 2.10 -3.84 -6.19
CA ALA A 44 2.81 -3.66 -4.92
C ALA A 44 1.85 -3.69 -3.72
N VAL A 45 2.34 -4.16 -2.58
CA VAL A 45 1.68 -3.98 -1.28
C VAL A 45 2.27 -2.73 -0.64
N LEU A 46 1.48 -1.67 -0.51
CA LEU A 46 1.94 -0.40 0.06
C LEU A 46 1.69 -0.35 1.56
N ALA A 47 2.75 -0.20 2.35
CA ALA A 47 2.67 -0.04 3.79
C ALA A 47 2.96 1.41 4.20
N PHE A 48 1.94 2.13 4.67
CA PHE A 48 2.11 3.51 5.12
C PHE A 48 2.48 3.57 6.59
N THR A 49 3.61 4.22 6.88
CA THR A 49 4.12 4.39 8.25
C THR A 49 3.48 5.56 8.99
N TYR A 50 2.79 6.45 8.27
CA TYR A 50 1.96 7.48 8.89
C TYR A 50 0.74 6.83 9.59
N PRO A 51 0.38 7.22 10.83
CA PRO A 51 -0.59 6.47 11.62
C PRO A 51 -2.02 6.41 11.06
N GLU A 52 -2.47 7.45 10.35
CA GLU A 52 -3.84 7.56 9.87
C GLU A 52 -3.89 7.90 8.38
N VAL A 53 -4.48 7.03 7.57
CA VAL A 53 -4.55 7.18 6.11
C VAL A 53 -6.01 7.30 5.67
N GLY A 54 -6.31 8.15 4.69
CA GLY A 54 -7.67 8.36 4.19
C GLY A 54 -8.44 9.54 4.80
N ASN A 55 -7.85 10.25 5.77
CA ASN A 55 -8.47 11.37 6.48
C ASN A 55 -8.84 12.57 5.57
N VAL A 56 -8.17 12.75 4.42
CA VAL A 56 -8.53 13.77 3.42
C VAL A 56 -9.47 13.24 2.33
N GLY A 57 -9.91 11.98 2.42
CA GLY A 57 -10.72 11.30 1.41
C GLY A 57 -10.01 11.17 0.07
N VAL A 58 -10.78 10.96 -1.00
CA VAL A 58 -10.28 10.86 -2.37
C VAL A 58 -11.08 11.74 -3.33
N THR A 59 -10.45 12.16 -4.42
CA THR A 59 -11.08 12.88 -5.55
C THR A 59 -10.41 12.47 -6.85
N ASP A 60 -11.18 12.30 -7.92
CA ASP A 60 -10.65 11.84 -9.20
C ASP A 60 -9.52 12.73 -9.75
N ALA A 61 -9.49 14.01 -9.35
CA ALA A 61 -8.46 14.97 -9.74
C ALA A 61 -7.04 14.63 -9.21
N PHE A 62 -6.91 13.76 -8.21
CA PHE A 62 -5.61 13.30 -7.66
C PHE A 62 -5.32 11.83 -7.99
N SER A 63 -6.11 11.19 -8.85
CA SER A 63 -5.81 9.84 -9.32
C SER A 63 -4.79 9.88 -10.46
N GLU A 64 -3.66 9.19 -10.29
CA GLU A 64 -2.61 9.05 -11.33
C GLU A 64 -3.02 8.04 -12.42
N SER A 65 -4.07 7.26 -12.18
CA SER A 65 -4.71 6.44 -13.21
C SER A 65 -6.18 6.13 -12.89
N PRO A 66 -6.98 5.62 -13.85
CA PRO A 66 -8.40 5.37 -13.64
C PRO A 66 -8.75 4.28 -12.62
N ARG A 67 -7.75 3.57 -12.06
CA ARG A 67 -7.97 2.49 -11.09
C ARG A 67 -6.83 2.44 -10.08
N VAL A 68 -7.09 1.85 -8.92
CA VAL A 68 -6.03 1.50 -7.97
C VAL A 68 -5.07 0.51 -8.64
N GLN A 69 -3.77 0.76 -8.53
CA GLN A 69 -2.69 -0.04 -9.11
C GLN A 69 -2.02 -0.92 -8.05
N ALA A 70 -1.95 -0.44 -6.80
CA ALA A 70 -1.48 -1.23 -5.68
C ALA A 70 -2.32 -2.51 -5.51
N ALA A 71 -1.65 -3.62 -5.21
CA ALA A 71 -2.31 -4.90 -4.91
C ALA A 71 -3.01 -4.88 -3.55
N ALA A 72 -2.47 -4.16 -2.58
CA ALA A 72 -3.06 -3.99 -1.25
C ALA A 72 -2.48 -2.77 -0.55
N LEU A 73 -3.23 -2.23 0.43
CA LEU A 73 -2.71 -1.26 1.38
C LEU A 73 -2.52 -1.90 2.77
N VAL A 74 -1.53 -1.44 3.52
CA VAL A 74 -1.28 -1.82 4.92
C VAL A 74 -1.10 -0.55 5.73
N VAL A 75 -1.96 -0.35 6.73
CA VAL A 75 -2.03 0.89 7.51
C VAL A 75 -2.20 0.60 8.99
N LYS A 76 -1.82 1.57 9.82
CA LYS A 76 -2.13 1.51 11.26
C LYS A 76 -3.61 1.80 11.49
N VAL A 77 -4.11 2.92 10.96
CA VAL A 77 -5.53 3.30 10.98
C VAL A 77 -5.95 3.72 9.57
N LEU A 78 -7.06 3.15 9.09
CA LEU A 78 -7.80 3.72 7.96
C LEU A 78 -8.87 4.64 8.54
N SER A 79 -8.85 5.90 8.15
CA SER A 79 -9.78 6.90 8.68
C SER A 79 -11.22 6.52 8.32
N GLU A 80 -12.11 6.60 9.30
CA GLU A 80 -13.54 6.31 9.12
C GLU A 80 -14.29 7.49 8.47
N TYR A 81 -13.69 8.68 8.52
CA TYR A 81 -14.30 9.92 8.04
C TYR A 81 -13.30 10.71 7.22
N ARG A 82 -13.73 11.19 6.05
CA ARG A 82 -12.99 12.19 5.29
C ARG A 82 -13.32 13.62 5.76
N SER A 83 -12.31 14.48 5.80
CA SER A 83 -12.45 15.91 6.09
C SER A 83 -11.51 16.73 5.19
N HIS A 84 -11.97 17.00 3.97
CA HIS A 84 -11.30 17.90 3.04
C HIS A 84 -12.33 18.44 2.04
N TYR A 85 -12.25 19.73 1.70
CA TYR A 85 -13.26 20.41 0.88
C TYR A 85 -13.39 19.86 -0.56
N ARG A 86 -12.35 19.17 -1.04
CA ARG A 86 -12.34 18.51 -2.36
C ARG A 86 -12.68 17.02 -2.31
N ALA A 87 -12.93 16.46 -1.14
CA ALA A 87 -13.11 15.02 -1.02
C ALA A 87 -14.47 14.59 -1.55
N GLU A 88 -14.48 13.70 -2.54
CA GLU A 88 -15.70 13.17 -3.17
C GLU A 88 -16.14 11.88 -2.49
N ARG A 89 -15.18 11.01 -2.13
CA ARG A 89 -15.42 9.65 -1.61
C ARG A 89 -14.44 9.30 -0.49
N ASP A 90 -14.76 8.26 0.27
CA ASP A 90 -13.84 7.70 1.26
C ASP A 90 -12.80 6.80 0.59
N LEU A 91 -11.61 6.70 1.18
CA LEU A 91 -10.56 5.83 0.64
C LEU A 91 -10.99 4.35 0.62
N GLU A 92 -11.76 3.91 1.62
CA GLU A 92 -12.27 2.53 1.66
C GLU A 92 -13.17 2.20 0.46
N ASP A 93 -13.96 3.17 -0.01
CA ASP A 93 -14.84 2.98 -1.16
C ASP A 93 -14.05 2.83 -2.45
N LEU A 94 -13.04 3.68 -2.67
CA LEU A 94 -12.11 3.56 -3.81
C LEU A 94 -11.44 2.18 -3.86
N LEU A 95 -11.00 1.69 -2.70
CA LEU A 95 -10.38 0.37 -2.58
C LEU A 95 -11.37 -0.76 -2.86
N ARG A 96 -12.61 -0.65 -2.36
CA ARG A 96 -13.66 -1.64 -2.60
C ARG A 96 -14.06 -1.72 -4.06
N GLU A 97 -14.23 -0.57 -4.72
CA GLU A 97 -14.49 -0.48 -6.17
C GLU A 97 -13.35 -1.09 -6.99
N GLY A 98 -12.11 -0.87 -6.58
CA GLY A 98 -10.92 -1.43 -7.21
C GLY A 98 -10.66 -2.91 -6.89
N GLY A 99 -11.41 -3.52 -5.98
CA GLY A 99 -11.14 -4.88 -5.51
C GLY A 99 -9.81 -5.01 -4.78
N VAL A 100 -9.38 -3.96 -4.06
CA VAL A 100 -8.08 -3.89 -3.37
C VAL A 100 -8.27 -4.01 -1.86
N PRO A 101 -7.66 -5.01 -1.20
CA PRO A 101 -7.75 -5.16 0.25
C PRO A 101 -6.88 -4.11 0.98
N CYS A 102 -7.33 -3.71 2.17
CA CYS A 102 -6.57 -2.87 3.09
C CYS A 102 -6.48 -3.54 4.47
N LEU A 103 -5.27 -3.85 4.92
CA LEU A 103 -5.02 -4.40 6.24
C LEU A 103 -4.75 -3.27 7.25
N CYS A 104 -5.68 -3.09 8.19
CA CYS A 104 -5.65 -2.04 9.20
C CYS A 104 -5.19 -2.60 10.56
N GLY A 105 -4.71 -1.73 11.46
CA GLY A 105 -4.28 -2.11 12.81
C GLY A 105 -2.82 -2.58 12.91
N VAL A 106 -2.09 -2.58 11.80
CA VAL A 106 -0.72 -3.10 11.72
C VAL A 106 0.29 -2.12 12.32
N ASP A 107 1.29 -2.63 13.04
CA ASP A 107 2.48 -1.83 13.38
C ASP A 107 3.35 -1.61 12.14
N THR A 108 2.97 -0.65 11.30
CA THR A 108 3.67 -0.35 10.04
C THR A 108 5.07 0.24 10.26
N ARG A 109 5.37 0.78 11.45
CA ARG A 109 6.73 1.17 11.82
C ARG A 109 7.62 -0.05 12.02
N GLY A 110 7.12 -1.06 12.75
CA GLY A 110 7.79 -2.35 12.87
C GLY A 110 8.05 -3.00 11.51
N VAL A 111 7.09 -2.91 10.59
CA VAL A 111 7.26 -3.37 9.19
C VAL A 111 8.39 -2.65 8.48
N ALA A 112 8.47 -1.32 8.58
CA ALA A 112 9.52 -0.55 7.93
C ALA A 112 10.92 -0.84 8.51
N VAL A 113 11.01 -1.01 9.83
CA VAL A 113 12.25 -1.44 10.51
C VAL A 113 12.68 -2.82 10.01
N HIS A 114 11.74 -3.76 9.97
CA HIS A 114 11.97 -5.12 9.50
C HIS A 114 12.49 -5.16 8.06
N LEU A 115 11.85 -4.43 7.14
CA LEU A 115 12.32 -4.32 5.74
C LEU A 115 13.72 -3.72 5.62
N ARG A 116 14.08 -2.77 6.50
CA ARG A 116 15.43 -2.18 6.50
C ARG A 116 16.51 -3.19 6.90
N GLU A 117 16.16 -4.15 7.76
CA GLU A 117 17.09 -5.14 8.30
C GLU A 117 17.14 -6.42 7.45
N ALA A 118 15.99 -6.91 7.01
CA ALA A 118 15.84 -8.15 6.24
C ALA A 118 15.90 -7.94 4.72
N GLY A 119 15.77 -6.69 4.25
CA GLY A 119 15.69 -6.35 2.83
C GLY A 119 14.28 -6.42 2.26
N GLU A 120 14.17 -6.12 0.96
CA GLU A 120 12.92 -6.19 0.22
C GLU A 120 12.38 -7.63 0.19
N MET A 121 11.06 -7.77 0.34
CA MET A 121 10.39 -9.07 0.26
C MET A 121 8.96 -8.96 -0.27
N ALA A 122 8.44 -10.07 -0.76
CA ALA A 122 7.02 -10.19 -1.08
C ALA A 122 6.18 -10.29 0.20
N ALA A 123 4.94 -9.82 0.12
CA ALA A 123 3.93 -9.91 1.15
C ALA A 123 2.59 -10.35 0.58
N ALA A 124 1.84 -11.08 1.39
CA ALA A 124 0.49 -11.51 1.12
C ALA A 124 -0.47 -10.91 2.15
N VAL A 125 -1.54 -10.29 1.68
CA VAL A 125 -2.67 -9.81 2.48
C VAL A 125 -3.86 -10.72 2.18
N ALA A 126 -4.42 -11.33 3.21
CA ALA A 126 -5.43 -12.37 3.08
C ALA A 126 -6.38 -12.38 4.29
N PRO A 127 -7.59 -12.94 4.15
CA PRO A 127 -8.43 -13.34 5.27
C PRO A 127 -7.69 -14.24 6.27
N ALA A 128 -8.11 -14.19 7.54
CA ALA A 128 -7.44 -14.91 8.63
C ALA A 128 -7.54 -16.45 8.50
N ASP A 129 -8.53 -16.95 7.78
CA ASP A 129 -8.80 -18.36 7.49
C ASP A 129 -8.13 -18.86 6.20
N ALA A 130 -7.37 -18.00 5.50
CA ALA A 130 -6.58 -18.41 4.35
C ALA A 130 -5.49 -19.41 4.76
N ASP A 131 -5.27 -20.42 3.91
CA ASP A 131 -4.28 -21.47 4.15
C ASP A 131 -2.85 -20.88 4.17
N PRO A 132 -2.14 -20.96 5.30
CA PRO A 132 -0.74 -20.57 5.41
C PRO A 132 0.18 -21.10 4.33
N ASP A 133 0.02 -22.37 3.96
CA ASP A 133 0.96 -23.05 3.07
C ASP A 133 0.74 -22.58 1.63
N ASP A 134 -0.51 -22.33 1.22
CA ASP A 134 -0.85 -21.66 -0.05
C ASP A 134 -0.23 -20.26 -0.11
N LEU A 135 -0.33 -19.47 0.98
CA LEU A 135 0.25 -18.12 1.01
C LEU A 135 1.77 -18.16 0.87
N LEU A 136 2.46 -19.05 1.58
CA LEU A 136 3.91 -19.23 1.45
C LEU A 136 4.31 -19.68 0.06
N GLN A 137 3.54 -20.60 -0.56
CA GLN A 137 3.80 -21.05 -1.92
C GLN A 137 3.65 -19.92 -2.93
N ARG A 138 2.60 -19.09 -2.81
CA ARG A 138 2.41 -17.90 -3.64
C ARG A 138 3.56 -16.92 -3.48
N LEU A 139 3.99 -16.65 -2.25
CA LEU A 139 5.11 -15.76 -1.95
C LEU A 139 6.43 -16.27 -2.54
N ALA A 140 6.71 -17.57 -2.41
CA ALA A 140 7.91 -18.18 -2.98
C ALA A 140 7.93 -18.13 -4.52
N SER A 141 6.74 -18.19 -5.16
CA SER A 141 6.60 -18.07 -6.61
C SER A 141 6.59 -16.63 -7.12
N PHE A 142 6.51 -15.64 -6.23
CA PHE A 142 6.37 -14.23 -6.59
C PHE A 142 7.72 -13.66 -7.02
N GLY A 143 7.94 -13.55 -8.34
CA GLY A 143 9.19 -13.04 -8.91
C GLY A 143 9.53 -11.63 -8.41
N ARG A 144 10.84 -11.36 -8.22
CA ARG A 144 11.35 -10.02 -7.89
C ARG A 144 10.89 -9.02 -8.97
N PRO A 145 10.40 -7.81 -8.61
CA PRO A 145 10.09 -6.87 -9.65
C PRO A 145 11.43 -6.45 -10.27
N GLY A 146 11.44 -6.18 -11.58
CA GLY A 146 12.52 -5.37 -12.13
C GLY A 146 12.53 -4.04 -11.37
N VAL A 147 13.69 -3.60 -10.90
CA VAL A 147 13.82 -2.27 -10.28
C VAL A 147 13.26 -1.25 -11.29
N PRO A 148 12.19 -0.51 -10.96
CA PRO A 148 11.75 0.58 -11.83
C PRO A 148 12.89 1.59 -11.90
N PRO A 149 13.20 2.16 -13.08
CA PRO A 149 14.25 3.16 -13.19
C PRO A 149 13.96 4.30 -12.22
N THR A 150 14.85 4.52 -11.26
CA THR A 150 14.80 5.71 -10.43
C THR A 150 15.10 6.89 -11.35
N ASP A 151 14.06 7.57 -11.82
CA ASP A 151 14.23 8.88 -12.44
C ASP A 151 14.82 9.80 -11.38
N THR A 152 16.14 9.97 -11.48
CA THR A 152 16.87 10.93 -10.68
C THR A 152 16.48 12.29 -11.24
N VAL A 153 15.43 12.90 -10.67
CA VAL A 153 15.12 14.29 -10.93
C VAL A 153 16.32 15.08 -10.43
N ARG A 154 17.19 15.50 -11.36
CA ARG A 154 18.15 16.55 -11.09
C ARG A 154 17.31 17.79 -10.81
N LEU A 155 17.29 18.20 -9.54
CA LEU A 155 16.88 19.55 -9.19
C LEU A 155 17.97 20.47 -9.73
N ASP A 156 17.85 20.85 -11.01
CA ASP A 156 18.61 21.96 -11.55
C ASP A 156 18.14 23.19 -10.75
N GLY A 157 19.03 23.65 -9.87
CA GLY A 157 18.78 24.79 -9.00
C GLY A 157 18.72 26.07 -9.83
N ASP A 158 17.51 26.50 -10.17
CA ASP A 158 17.21 27.90 -10.47
C ASP A 158 16.32 28.45 -9.35
N GLY A 159 16.97 28.93 -8.31
CA GLY A 159 16.33 29.86 -7.38
C GLY A 159 16.13 31.22 -8.07
N PRO A 160 15.05 31.95 -7.78
CA PRO A 160 14.83 33.25 -8.40
C PRO A 160 15.91 34.25 -7.96
N GLN A 161 16.39 35.05 -8.92
CA GLN A 161 17.32 36.17 -8.68
C GLN A 161 16.67 37.30 -7.89
#